data_AF-A0A9N7LNV1-F1
#
_entry.id   AF-A0A9N7LNV1-F1
#
_cell.length_a   1.000
_cell.length_b   1.000
_cell.length_c   1.000
_cell.angle_alpha   90.00
_cell.angle_beta   90.00
_cell.angle_gamma   90.00
#
_symmetry.space_group_name_H-M   'P 1'
#
loop_
_entity.id
_entity.type
_entity.pdbx_description
1 polymer ?
#
loop_
_entity_poly.entity_id
_entity_poly.type
_entity_poly.pdbx_seq_one_letter_code
_entity_poly.pdbx_strand_id
1 'polypeptide(L)'
;MVLEVSAPRVPCRTFAAFLNLKQWIKTFTQAGKPGAYLRVISPGTVRAGDTITVDHRPDHDVTIGLVFRARMAEPDLLPKLLAADALPAEIKADVRRRLASNTG
;
A
#
# COMPACT_ATOMS: atom_id res chain seq x y z
N MET A 1 3.82 -22.03 0.61
CA MET A 1 3.69 -20.77 -0.14
C MET A 1 4.26 -19.65 0.72
N VAL A 2 4.94 -18.67 0.12
CA VAL A 2 5.44 -17.46 0.80
C VAL A 2 4.87 -16.24 0.09
N LEU A 3 4.34 -15.30 0.87
CA LEU A 3 3.77 -14.05 0.40
C LEU A 3 4.48 -12.86 1.03
N GLU A 4 4.62 -11.79 0.26
CA GLU A 4 5.20 -10.53 0.73
C GLU A 4 4.18 -9.40 0.62
N VAL A 5 4.03 -8.61 1.69
CA VAL A 5 3.21 -7.40 1.69
C VAL A 5 3.87 -6.35 0.78
N SER A 6 3.14 -5.86 -0.22
CA SER A 6 3.73 -5.01 -1.27
C SER A 6 3.17 -3.59 -1.33
N ALA A 7 1.84 -3.41 -1.32
CA ALA A 7 1.24 -2.09 -1.51
C ALA A 7 -0.17 -2.00 -0.88
N PRO A 8 -0.63 -0.79 -0.49
CA PRO A 8 -2.02 -0.59 -0.12
C PRO A 8 -2.94 -0.73 -1.34
N ARG A 9 -4.19 -1.13 -1.11
CA ARG A 9 -5.24 -0.94 -2.11
C ARG A 9 -5.55 0.55 -2.25
N VAL A 10 -5.54 1.05 -3.48
CA VAL A 10 -5.97 2.42 -3.79
C VAL A 10 -7.45 2.39 -4.20
N PRO A 11 -8.32 3.24 -3.63
CA PRO A 11 -9.72 3.30 -4.05
C PRO A 11 -9.80 3.76 -5.52
N CYS A 12 -10.57 3.04 -6.33
CA CYS A 12 -10.73 3.34 -7.75
C CYS A 12 -12.20 3.65 -8.12
N ARG A 13 -12.40 4.28 -9.28
CA ARG A 13 -13.74 4.66 -9.77
C ARG A 13 -14.65 3.44 -9.96
N THR A 14 -14.11 2.32 -10.45
CA THR A 14 -14.86 1.07 -10.62
C THR A 14 -15.39 0.54 -9.30
N PHE A 15 -14.55 0.53 -8.25
CA PHE A 15 -14.97 0.07 -6.93
C PHE A 15 -16.03 0.99 -6.31
N ALA A 16 -15.87 2.31 -6.47
CA ALA A 16 -16.87 3.27 -6.02
C ALA A 16 -18.21 3.13 -6.76
N ALA A 17 -18.18 2.91 -8.08
CA ALA A 17 -19.37 2.69 -8.89
C ALA A 17 -20.10 1.39 -8.50
N PHE A 18 -19.35 0.30 -8.28
CA PHE A 18 -19.91 -0.97 -7.82
C PHE A 18 -20.69 -0.84 -6.51
N LEU A 19 -20.14 -0.09 -5.54
CA LEU A 19 -20.82 0.13 -4.26
C LEU A 19 -21.99 1.11 -4.35
N ASN A 20 -22.02 1.96 -5.38
CA ASN A 20 -23.05 2.98 -5.59
C ASN A 20 -23.30 3.89 -4.37
N LEU A 21 -22.22 4.19 -3.62
CA LEU A 21 -22.26 5.09 -2.46
C LEU A 21 -21.64 6.44 -2.82
N LYS A 22 -22.36 7.53 -2.49
CA LYS A 22 -21.86 8.89 -2.70
C LYS A 22 -20.56 9.12 -1.93
N GLN A 23 -19.60 9.78 -2.58
CA GLN A 23 -18.30 10.17 -2.00
C GLN A 23 -17.46 9.01 -1.44
N TRP A 24 -17.69 7.77 -1.88
CA TRP A 24 -17.00 6.61 -1.32
C TRP A 24 -15.47 6.70 -1.37
N ILE A 25 -14.88 7.26 -2.42
CA ILE A 25 -13.42 7.48 -2.51
C ILE A 25 -12.93 8.37 -1.37
N LYS A 26 -13.66 9.45 -1.06
CA LYS A 26 -13.32 10.36 0.04
C LYS A 26 -13.44 9.64 1.39
N THR A 27 -14.55 8.92 1.61
CA THR A 27 -14.78 8.13 2.82
C THR A 27 -13.68 7.08 3.03
N PHE A 28 -13.32 6.34 1.98
CA PHE A 28 -12.27 5.32 2.02
C PHE A 28 -10.90 5.93 2.35
N THR A 29 -10.55 7.04 1.70
CA THR A 29 -9.28 7.75 1.94
C THR A 29 -9.21 8.29 3.37
N GLN A 30 -10.29 8.87 3.88
CA GLN A 30 -10.36 9.38 5.26
C GLN A 30 -10.29 8.26 6.30
N ALA A 31 -10.87 7.10 6.01
CA ALA A 31 -10.83 5.95 6.93
C ALA A 31 -9.41 5.38 7.08
N GLY A 32 -8.54 5.52 6.07
CA GLY A 32 -7.13 5.09 6.15
C GLY A 32 -6.92 3.59 6.32
N LYS A 33 -7.92 2.76 5.94
CA LYS A 33 -7.93 1.30 6.13
C LYS A 33 -8.00 0.57 4.77
N PRO A 34 -6.95 0.63 3.94
CA PRO A 34 -7.02 0.14 2.56
C PRO A 34 -6.97 -1.40 2.43
N GLY A 35 -6.46 -2.11 3.43
CA GLY A 35 -5.95 -3.47 3.22
C GLY A 35 -4.66 -3.47 2.39
N ALA A 36 -4.11 -4.66 2.14
CA ALA A 36 -2.82 -4.85 1.49
C ALA A 36 -2.90 -5.82 0.32
N TYR A 37 -2.13 -5.55 -0.74
CA TYR A 37 -1.80 -6.52 -1.76
C TYR A 37 -0.57 -7.33 -1.36
N LEU A 38 -0.63 -8.62 -1.69
CA LEU A 38 0.43 -9.59 -1.45
C LEU A 38 1.04 -10.03 -2.79
N ARG A 39 2.37 -10.04 -2.86
CA ARG A 39 3.12 -10.64 -3.97
C ARG A 39 3.45 -12.09 -3.61
N VAL A 40 3.34 -12.99 -4.57
CA VAL A 40 3.79 -14.38 -4.41
C VAL A 40 5.31 -14.43 -4.55
N ILE A 41 6.00 -14.82 -3.49
CA ILE A 41 7.45 -15.04 -3.49
C ILE A 41 7.75 -16.51 -3.81
N SER A 42 7.00 -17.41 -3.20
CA SER A 42 7.09 -18.84 -3.47
C SER A 42 5.68 -19.42 -3.60
N PRO A 43 5.32 -20.01 -4.75
CA PRO A 43 3.98 -20.56 -4.97
C PRO A 43 3.69 -21.75 -4.04
N GLY A 44 2.42 -22.11 -3.93
CA GLY A 44 1.98 -23.29 -3.19
C GLY A 44 0.46 -23.31 -3.03
N THR A 45 -0.04 -24.38 -2.42
CA THR A 45 -1.47 -24.53 -2.15
C THR A 45 -1.85 -23.81 -0.86
N VAL A 46 -3.04 -23.21 -0.84
CA VAL A 46 -3.70 -22.65 0.34
C VAL A 46 -5.11 -23.17 0.46
N ARG A 47 -5.62 -23.20 1.69
CA ARG A 47 -6.98 -23.59 2.04
C ARG A 47 -7.57 -22.63 3.07
N ALA A 48 -8.90 -22.56 3.11
CA ALA A 48 -9.58 -21.80 4.14
C ALA A 48 -9.25 -22.38 5.53
N GLY A 49 -8.92 -21.52 6.48
CA GLY A 49 -8.50 -21.92 7.83
C GLY A 49 -6.99 -22.09 8.00
N ASP A 50 -6.19 -21.99 6.94
CA ASP A 50 -4.73 -21.99 7.06
C ASP A 50 -4.26 -20.82 7.94
N THR A 51 -3.32 -21.09 8.84
CA THR A 51 -2.75 -20.06 9.72
C THR A 51 -1.79 -19.17 8.95
N ILE A 52 -1.85 -17.87 9.21
CA ILE A 52 -0.88 -16.89 8.70
C ILE A 52 0.20 -16.68 9.78
N THR A 53 1.45 -16.91 9.43
CA THR A 53 2.60 -16.63 10.28
C THR A 53 3.45 -15.51 9.67
N VAL A 54 4.02 -14.66 10.53
CA VAL A 54 5.00 -13.66 10.11
C VAL A 54 6.36 -14.31 10.14
N ASP A 55 6.88 -14.66 8.97
CA ASP A 55 8.21 -15.27 8.81
C ASP A 55 9.34 -14.23 8.96
N HIS A 56 9.14 -13.04 8.39
CA HIS A 56 10.11 -11.96 8.42
C HIS A 56 9.43 -10.59 8.59
N ARG A 57 10.06 -9.71 9.37
CA ARG A 57 9.72 -8.29 9.47
C ARG A 57 10.96 -7.45 9.18
N PRO A 58 10.92 -6.56 8.16
CA PRO A 58 12.06 -5.72 7.81
C PRO A 58 12.33 -4.65 8.87
N ASP A 59 13.57 -4.17 8.93
CA ASP A 59 14.04 -3.14 9.86
C ASP A 59 13.69 -1.72 9.39
N HIS A 60 12.39 -1.42 9.34
CA HIS A 60 11.86 -0.09 9.07
C HIS A 60 10.44 0.06 9.62
N ASP A 61 10.00 1.29 9.86
CA ASP A 61 8.65 1.59 10.37
C ASP A 61 7.59 1.85 9.28
N VAL A 62 7.90 1.54 8.01
CA VAL A 62 6.96 1.73 6.90
C VAL A 62 5.85 0.68 6.97
N THR A 63 4.63 1.14 7.28
CA THR A 63 3.41 0.32 7.28
C THR A 63 2.55 0.59 6.04
N ILE A 64 1.63 -0.33 5.72
CA ILE A 64 0.64 -0.13 4.66
C ILE A 64 -0.20 1.14 4.87
N GLY A 65 -0.54 1.44 6.12
CA GLY A 65 -1.22 2.69 6.46
C GLY A 65 -0.37 3.93 6.19
N LEU A 66 0.93 3.88 6.50
CA LEU A 66 1.87 4.96 6.22
C LEU A 66 2.01 5.18 4.70
N VAL A 67 2.19 4.11 3.92
CA VAL A 67 2.25 4.18 2.44
C VAL A 67 0.98 4.81 1.88
N PHE A 68 -0.19 4.40 2.38
CA PHE A 68 -1.46 4.93 1.92
C PHE A 68 -1.62 6.42 2.23
N ARG A 69 -1.40 6.83 3.49
CA ARG A 69 -1.50 8.24 3.90
C ARG A 69 -0.53 9.12 3.12
N ALA A 70 0.73 8.70 3.00
CA ALA A 70 1.77 9.43 2.29
C ALA A 70 1.38 9.72 0.83
N ARG A 71 0.79 8.75 0.14
CA ARG A 71 0.43 8.89 -1.27
C ARG A 71 -0.87 9.65 -1.51
N MET A 72 -1.83 9.54 -0.58
CA MET A 72 -3.20 10.01 -0.78
C MET A 72 -3.53 11.35 -0.10
N ALA A 73 -2.87 11.69 1.01
CA ALA A 73 -3.28 12.82 1.85
C ALA A 73 -2.13 13.60 2.50
N GLU A 74 -1.01 12.95 2.83
CA GLU A 74 0.07 13.50 3.65
C GLU A 74 1.42 13.44 2.90
N PRO A 75 1.65 14.27 1.87
CA PRO A 75 2.84 14.17 1.01
C PRO A 75 4.17 14.33 1.74
N ASP A 76 4.20 15.00 2.90
CA ASP A 76 5.41 15.14 3.73
C ASP A 76 5.95 13.80 4.25
N LEU A 77 5.13 12.75 4.23
CA LEU A 77 5.53 11.40 4.60
C LEU A 77 6.21 10.62 3.45
N LEU A 78 6.19 11.14 2.21
CA LEU A 78 6.74 10.45 1.03
C LEU A 78 8.21 10.03 1.17
N PRO A 79 9.13 10.82 1.75
CA PRO A 79 10.52 10.40 1.91
C PRO A 79 10.69 9.11 2.71
N LYS A 80 9.84 8.89 3.72
CA LYS A 80 9.89 7.70 4.59
C LYS A 80 9.67 6.40 3.81
N LEU A 81 8.95 6.46 2.69
CA LEU A 81 8.61 5.27 1.91
C LEU A 81 9.83 4.61 1.28
N LEU A 82 10.90 5.37 1.03
CA LEU A 82 12.09 4.86 0.34
C LEU A 82 12.90 3.85 1.17
N ALA A 83 12.65 3.76 2.49
CA ALA A 83 13.24 2.75 3.36
C ALA A 83 12.67 1.33 3.14
N ALA A 84 11.50 1.20 2.51
CA ALA A 84 10.84 -0.09 2.34
C ALA A 84 11.21 -0.77 1.03
N ASP A 85 12.04 -1.82 1.10
CA ASP A 85 12.51 -2.51 -0.08
C ASP A 85 11.41 -3.24 -0.84
N ALA A 86 10.45 -3.82 -0.12
CA ALA A 86 9.30 -4.54 -0.67
C ALA A 86 8.35 -3.68 -1.53
N LEU A 87 8.42 -2.34 -1.43
CA LEU A 87 7.57 -1.46 -2.23
C LEU A 87 7.85 -1.63 -3.74
N PRO A 88 6.80 -1.74 -4.58
CA PRO A 88 6.96 -1.79 -6.03
C PRO A 88 7.80 -0.64 -6.58
N ALA A 89 8.62 -0.95 -7.59
CA ALA A 89 9.52 0.03 -8.23
C ALA A 89 8.76 1.27 -8.74
N GLU A 90 7.55 1.08 -9.28
CA GLU A 90 6.67 2.16 -9.73
C GLU A 90 6.28 3.12 -8.62
N ILE A 91 6.03 2.61 -7.41
CA ILE A 91 5.71 3.45 -6.24
C ILE A 91 6.96 4.24 -5.83
N LYS A 92 8.13 3.58 -5.77
CA LYS A 92 9.38 4.27 -5.43
C LYS A 92 9.73 5.33 -6.49
N ALA A 93 9.47 5.07 -7.77
CA ALA A 93 9.69 6.03 -8.86
C ALA A 93 8.74 7.24 -8.77
N ASP A 94 7.45 7.01 -8.49
CA ASP A 94 6.47 8.07 -8.21
C ASP A 94 6.90 8.95 -7.04
N VAL A 95 7.31 8.34 -5.92
CA VAL A 95 7.85 9.05 -4.74
C VAL A 95 9.04 9.93 -5.13
N ARG A 96 10.07 9.37 -5.78
CA ARG A 96 11.27 10.13 -6.19
C ARG A 96 10.93 11.30 -7.10
N ARG A 97 10.04 11.11 -8.07
CA ARG A 97 9.56 12.17 -8.96
C ARG A 97 8.89 13.30 -8.19
N ARG A 98 7.97 12.98 -7.25
CA ARG A 98 7.25 13.98 -6.46
C ARG A 98 8.19 14.77 -5.55
N LEU A 99 9.19 14.12 -4.97
CA LEU A 99 10.20 14.80 -4.15
C LEU A 99 11.08 15.75 -4.98
N ALA A 100 11.46 15.38 -6.20
CA ALA A 100 12.20 16.28 -7.09
C ALA A 100 11.37 17.51 -7.52
N SER A 101 10.04 17.38 -7.53
CA SER A 101 9.12 18.45 -7.94
C SER A 101 8.82 19.47 -6.83
N ASN A 102 9.02 19.08 -5.56
CA ASN A 102 8.75 19.91 -4.38
C ASN A 102 9.95 20.75 -3.92
N THR A 103 11.11 20.61 -4.56
CA THR A 103 12.34 21.38 -4.25
C THR A 103 12.40 22.71 -5.04
N GLY A 104 11.25 23.27 -5.41
CA GLY A 104 11.10 24.51 -6.19
C GLY A 104 10.32 25.58 -5.47
#